data_AF-A0A355ETG4-F1
#
_entry.id   AF-A0A355ETG4-F1
#
_cell.length_a   1.000
_cell.length_b   1.000
_cell.length_c   1.000
_cell.angle_alpha   90.00
_cell.angle_beta   90.00
_cell.angle_gamma   90.00
#
_symmetry.space_group_name_H-M   'P 1'
#
loop_
_entity.id
_entity.type
_entity.pdbx_description
1 polymer ?
#
loop_
_entity_poly.entity_id
_entity_poly.type
_entity_poly.pdbx_seq_one_letter_code
_entity_poly.pdbx_strand_id
1 'polypeptide(L)'
;MPEKAKLWFNGVDGRRGSYLLPPLPPGHLADLACGATVDRARVRELQAWVARGEGKARRGLKEGLDPARLDEAGWGVILSCTADAEPLREALAPLLDLRRAQAGLRRERFYREFTGEDGYREGESKVAFLARHGAGPGPADPEKVPYYLLLVGDPEAIPFSFQYQLDVQYAVGRLCF
;
A
#
# COMPACT_ATOMS: atom_id res chain seq x y z
N MET A 1 -28.93 4.73 6.41
CA MET A 1 -27.57 5.08 6.90
C MET A 1 -27.69 6.43 7.60
N PRO A 2 -27.33 6.56 8.89
CA PRO A 2 -27.43 7.85 9.56
C PRO A 2 -26.44 8.83 8.92
N GLU A 3 -26.91 10.04 8.63
CA GLU A 3 -26.11 11.11 8.05
C GLU A 3 -25.00 11.49 9.04
N LYS A 4 -23.73 11.29 8.65
CA LYS A 4 -22.59 11.61 9.52
C LYS A 4 -22.59 13.12 9.79
N ALA A 5 -22.63 13.51 11.07
CA ALA A 5 -22.62 14.92 11.49
C ALA A 5 -21.45 15.67 10.85
N LYS A 6 -21.74 16.85 10.27
CA LYS A 6 -20.75 17.72 9.64
C LYS A 6 -20.62 19.01 10.45
N LEU A 7 -19.39 19.47 10.62
CA LEU A 7 -19.04 20.78 11.15
C LEU A 7 -19.05 21.80 10.01
N TRP A 8 -19.65 22.94 10.27
CA TRP A 8 -19.73 24.06 9.35
C TRP A 8 -18.83 25.18 9.86
N PHE A 9 -18.05 25.77 8.96
CA PHE A 9 -17.07 26.81 9.30
C PHE A 9 -17.51 28.13 8.69
N ASN A 10 -17.41 29.20 9.47
CA ASN A 10 -17.82 30.55 9.08
C ASN A 10 -16.68 31.41 8.51
N GLY A 11 -15.50 30.83 8.28
CA GLY A 11 -14.39 31.54 7.63
C GLY A 11 -14.70 31.79 6.16
N VAL A 12 -14.41 32.99 5.66
CA VAL A 12 -14.64 33.40 4.26
C VAL A 12 -13.31 33.74 3.60
N ASP A 13 -13.07 33.21 2.39
CA ASP A 13 -11.95 33.58 1.54
C ASP A 13 -12.17 35.01 1.01
N GLY A 14 -11.41 35.97 1.53
CA GLY A 14 -11.54 37.39 1.18
C GLY A 14 -11.28 37.72 -0.29
N ARG A 15 -10.69 36.81 -1.09
CA ARG A 15 -10.47 37.00 -2.53
C ARG A 15 -11.62 36.48 -3.38
N ARG A 16 -12.31 35.44 -2.90
CA ARG A 16 -13.31 34.70 -3.68
C ARG A 16 -14.74 34.85 -3.16
N GLY A 17 -14.92 35.33 -1.93
CA GLY A 17 -16.21 35.45 -1.26
C GLY A 17 -16.86 34.11 -0.89
N SER A 18 -16.19 32.99 -1.14
CA SER A 18 -16.63 31.65 -0.75
C SER A 18 -16.17 31.30 0.66
N TYR A 19 -16.80 30.30 1.28
CA TYR A 19 -16.27 29.74 2.53
C TYR A 19 -14.82 29.25 2.35
N LEU A 20 -13.99 29.57 3.33
CA LEU A 20 -12.57 29.24 3.36
C LEU A 20 -12.33 27.73 3.45
N LEU A 21 -13.24 27.02 4.15
CA LEU A 21 -13.22 25.57 4.30
C LEU A 21 -14.62 25.01 4.00
N PRO A 22 -14.72 23.91 3.23
CA PRO A 22 -15.99 23.20 3.08
C PRO A 22 -16.40 22.53 4.41
N PRO A 23 -17.67 22.12 4.58
CA PRO A 23 -18.09 21.39 5.78
C PRO A 23 -17.33 20.08 5.94
N LEU A 24 -16.80 19.82 7.14
CA LEU A 24 -15.96 18.65 7.43
C LEU A 24 -16.60 17.76 8.51
N PRO A 25 -16.42 16.43 8.45
CA PRO A 25 -16.71 15.56 9.59
C PRO A 25 -15.81 15.92 10.79
N PRO A 26 -16.31 15.85 12.04
CA PRO A 26 -15.52 16.14 13.24
C PRO A 26 -14.18 15.40 13.31
N GLY A 27 -14.13 14.13 12.90
CA GLY A 27 -12.90 13.34 12.89
C GLY A 27 -11.82 13.93 11.97
N HIS A 28 -12.19 14.43 10.80
CA HIS A 28 -11.24 15.01 9.84
C HIS A 28 -10.66 16.33 10.37
N LEU A 29 -11.44 17.11 11.13
CA LEU A 29 -10.94 18.31 11.80
C LEU A 29 -9.95 17.94 12.92
N ALA A 30 -10.24 16.89 13.69
CA ALA A 30 -9.34 16.39 14.73
C ALA A 30 -8.01 15.92 14.13
N ASP A 31 -8.03 15.19 13.03
CA ASP A 31 -6.83 14.75 12.32
C ASP A 31 -5.96 15.95 11.87
N LEU A 32 -6.57 16.96 11.26
CA LEU A 32 -5.88 18.19 10.84
C LEU A 32 -5.30 18.96 12.04
N ALA A 33 -6.05 19.06 13.14
CA ALA A 33 -5.61 19.74 14.37
C ALA A 33 -4.45 19.01 15.05
N CYS A 34 -4.41 17.68 14.97
CA CYS A 34 -3.31 16.84 15.42
C CYS A 34 -2.10 16.84 14.46
N GLY A 35 -2.12 17.68 13.42
CA GLY A 35 -1.00 17.85 12.50
C GLY A 35 -0.94 16.80 11.39
N ALA A 36 -2.02 16.04 11.15
CA ALA A 36 -2.08 15.15 9.99
C ALA A 36 -1.95 15.96 8.71
N THR A 37 -0.81 15.83 8.03
CA THR A 37 -0.60 16.45 6.72
C THR A 37 -1.23 15.57 5.66
N VAL A 38 -2.20 16.12 4.92
CA VAL A 38 -2.68 15.46 3.71
C VAL A 38 -1.57 15.52 2.67
N ASP A 39 -0.86 14.41 2.49
CA ASP A 39 0.13 14.27 1.43
C ASP A 39 -0.54 14.50 0.07
N ARG A 40 -0.31 15.70 -0.50
CA ARG A 40 -0.91 16.12 -1.76
C ARG A 40 -0.40 15.27 -2.93
N ALA A 41 0.80 14.70 -2.85
CA ALA A 41 1.31 13.78 -3.86
C ALA A 41 0.48 12.48 -3.84
N ARG A 42 0.23 11.94 -2.65
CA ARG A 42 -0.66 10.78 -2.46
C ARG A 42 -2.08 11.02 -2.99
N VAL A 43 -2.68 12.18 -2.68
CA VAL A 43 -4.03 12.50 -3.18
C VAL A 43 -4.07 12.59 -4.70
N ARG A 44 -3.06 13.22 -5.32
CA ARG A 44 -2.95 13.30 -6.78
C ARG A 44 -2.76 11.93 -7.41
N GLU A 45 -1.99 11.05 -6.78
CA GLU A 45 -1.82 9.67 -7.24
C GLU A 45 -3.14 8.90 -7.22
N LEU A 46 -3.88 8.97 -6.10
CA LEU A 46 -5.20 8.34 -5.96
C LEU A 46 -6.19 8.90 -6.99
N GLN A 47 -6.22 10.22 -7.18
CA GLN A 47 -7.06 10.85 -8.20
C GLN A 47 -6.68 10.42 -9.61
N ALA A 48 -5.38 10.35 -9.92
CA ALA A 48 -4.89 9.87 -11.21
C ALA A 48 -5.16 8.37 -11.41
N TRP A 49 -5.20 7.58 -10.34
CA TRP A 49 -5.58 6.18 -10.38
C TRP A 49 -7.08 6.01 -10.64
N VAL A 50 -7.93 6.80 -9.97
CA VAL A 50 -9.38 6.84 -10.19
C VAL A 50 -9.72 7.31 -11.61
N ALA A 51 -9.12 8.42 -12.07
CA ALA A 51 -9.35 8.98 -13.39
C ALA A 51 -8.91 8.04 -14.53
N ARG A 52 -7.88 7.22 -14.31
CA ARG A 52 -7.46 6.15 -15.25
C ARG A 52 -8.39 4.94 -15.24
N GLY A 53 -9.29 4.82 -14.26
CA GLY A 53 -10.16 3.67 -14.05
C GLY A 53 -11.53 3.73 -14.73
N GLU A 54 -11.92 4.84 -15.35
CA GLU A 54 -13.20 4.97 -16.06
C GLU A 54 -13.16 4.26 -17.44
N GLY A 55 -13.04 2.93 -17.43
CA GLY A 55 -13.15 2.12 -18.64
C GLY A 55 -12.19 0.94 -18.70
N LYS A 56 -12.63 -0.19 -18.17
CA LYS A 56 -12.13 -1.57 -18.39
C LYS A 56 -10.90 -2.07 -17.59
N ALA A 57 -11.13 -3.31 -17.14
CA ALA A 57 -10.22 -4.41 -16.76
C ALA A 57 -9.40 -4.33 -15.45
N ARG A 58 -9.48 -5.46 -14.72
CA ARG A 58 -8.86 -5.82 -13.42
C ARG A 58 -7.79 -4.85 -12.90
N ARG A 59 -8.20 -4.02 -11.92
CA ARG A 59 -7.42 -2.91 -11.34
C ARG A 59 -6.35 -3.33 -10.33
N GLY A 60 -5.94 -4.60 -10.32
CA GLY A 60 -5.01 -5.16 -9.35
C GLY A 60 -3.87 -5.87 -10.04
N LEU A 61 -4.09 -7.12 -10.43
CA LEU A 61 -3.12 -7.96 -11.11
C LEU A 61 -3.06 -7.71 -12.62
N LYS A 62 -1.87 -7.78 -13.22
CA LYS A 62 -1.62 -7.73 -14.67
C LYS A 62 -2.57 -8.66 -15.44
N GLU A 63 -3.08 -8.17 -16.57
CA GLU A 63 -4.01 -8.94 -17.42
C GLU A 63 -3.41 -10.28 -17.85
N GLY A 64 -4.28 -11.29 -17.94
CA GLY A 64 -3.89 -12.66 -18.30
C GLY A 64 -3.41 -13.52 -17.13
N LEU A 65 -3.43 -13.00 -15.90
CA LEU A 65 -3.14 -13.75 -14.68
C LEU A 65 -4.39 -13.84 -13.78
N ASP A 66 -4.53 -14.97 -13.09
CA ASP A 66 -5.61 -15.21 -12.14
C ASP A 66 -5.21 -14.84 -10.70
N PRO A 67 -5.84 -13.81 -10.07
CA PRO A 67 -5.54 -13.45 -8.69
C PRO A 67 -5.92 -14.54 -7.68
N ALA A 68 -6.80 -15.48 -8.03
CA ALA A 68 -7.14 -16.61 -7.15
C ALA A 68 -6.04 -17.69 -7.09
N ARG A 69 -5.05 -17.62 -8.00
CA ARG A 69 -3.97 -18.59 -8.12
C ARG A 69 -2.64 -18.00 -7.67
N LEU A 70 -2.04 -18.57 -6.63
CA LEU A 70 -0.80 -18.03 -6.07
C LEU A 70 0.40 -18.18 -7.01
N ASP A 71 0.43 -19.24 -7.82
CA ASP A 71 1.45 -19.50 -8.85
C ASP A 71 1.32 -18.57 -10.08
N GLU A 72 0.26 -17.74 -10.13
CA GLU A 72 0.06 -16.71 -11.15
C GLU A 72 0.16 -15.29 -10.57
N ALA A 73 -0.41 -15.06 -9.39
CA ALA A 73 -0.42 -13.76 -8.71
C ALA A 73 0.90 -13.46 -7.99
N GLY A 74 1.64 -14.50 -7.58
CA GLY A 74 2.83 -14.38 -6.76
C GLY A 74 2.56 -14.00 -5.31
N TRP A 75 3.56 -14.21 -4.47
CA TRP A 75 3.54 -13.89 -3.05
C TRP A 75 4.87 -13.31 -2.61
N GLY A 76 4.85 -12.24 -1.82
CA GLY A 76 6.06 -11.67 -1.25
C GLY A 76 5.89 -11.20 0.18
N VAL A 77 7.02 -11.10 0.88
CA VAL A 77 7.10 -10.63 2.26
C VAL A 77 7.99 -9.38 2.34
N ILE A 78 7.57 -8.37 3.09
CA ILE A 78 8.28 -7.10 3.25
C ILE A 78 8.56 -6.87 4.73
N LEU A 79 9.85 -6.72 5.05
CA LEU A 79 10.33 -6.31 6.36
C LEU A 79 10.86 -4.88 6.28
N SER A 80 11.02 -4.22 7.42
CA SER A 80 11.81 -2.99 7.49
C SER A 80 13.26 -3.28 7.13
N CYS A 81 13.93 -2.33 6.47
CA CYS A 81 15.35 -2.45 6.14
C CYS A 81 16.26 -2.50 7.37
N THR A 82 15.77 -2.00 8.51
CA THR A 82 16.47 -2.02 9.80
C THR A 82 16.08 -3.21 10.68
N ALA A 83 15.10 -4.02 10.27
CA ALA A 83 14.69 -5.19 11.04
C ALA A 83 15.72 -6.31 10.92
N ASP A 84 15.96 -7.02 12.02
CA ASP A 84 16.73 -8.26 11.99
C ASP A 84 15.88 -9.35 11.33
N ALA A 85 16.24 -9.70 10.09
CA ALA A 85 15.47 -10.62 9.28
C ALA A 85 15.66 -12.08 9.69
N GLU A 86 16.80 -12.45 10.29
CA GLU A 86 17.12 -13.86 10.54
C GLU A 86 16.21 -14.52 11.59
N PRO A 87 15.98 -13.94 12.79
CA PRO A 87 15.07 -14.53 13.78
C PRO A 87 13.63 -14.62 13.24
N LEU A 88 13.22 -13.64 12.45
CA LEU A 88 11.89 -13.62 11.86
C LEU A 88 11.75 -14.66 10.75
N ARG A 89 12.78 -14.81 9.92
CA ARG A 89 12.83 -15.84 8.86
C ARG A 89 12.81 -17.23 9.47
N GLU A 90 13.50 -17.45 10.59
CA GLU A 90 13.43 -18.70 11.34
C GLU A 90 12.03 -18.96 11.89
N ALA A 91 11.43 -17.99 12.59
CA ALA A 91 10.09 -18.12 13.16
C ALA A 91 8.99 -18.32 12.09
N LEU A 92 9.15 -17.69 10.92
CA LEU A 92 8.22 -17.77 9.80
C LEU A 92 8.60 -18.86 8.78
N ALA A 93 9.68 -19.62 8.98
CA ALA A 93 10.17 -20.59 8.00
C ALA A 93 9.07 -21.53 7.47
N PRO A 94 8.18 -22.11 8.30
CA PRO A 94 7.11 -22.98 7.80
C PRO A 94 6.14 -22.27 6.84
N LEU A 95 5.88 -20.98 7.08
CA LEU A 95 5.03 -20.16 6.21
C LEU A 95 5.76 -19.77 4.92
N LEU A 96 7.00 -19.32 5.03
CA LEU A 96 7.83 -18.90 3.89
C LEU A 96 8.06 -20.06 2.91
N ASP A 97 8.42 -21.23 3.44
CA ASP A 97 8.64 -22.44 2.63
C ASP A 97 7.36 -22.87 1.91
N LEU A 98 6.22 -22.88 2.61
CA LEU A 98 4.93 -23.21 2.01
C LEU A 98 4.56 -22.22 0.89
N ARG A 99 4.75 -20.92 1.14
CA ARG A 99 4.39 -19.87 0.15
C ARG A 99 5.35 -19.86 -1.03
N ARG A 100 6.63 -20.12 -0.82
CA ARG A 100 7.61 -20.32 -1.88
C ARG A 100 7.24 -21.51 -2.76
N ALA A 101 6.91 -22.65 -2.15
CA ALA A 101 6.51 -23.85 -2.87
C ALA A 101 5.19 -23.69 -3.64
N GLN A 102 4.32 -22.75 -3.27
CA GLN A 102 3.07 -22.45 -3.97
C GLN A 102 3.24 -21.36 -5.05
N ALA A 103 3.81 -20.22 -4.70
CA ALA A 103 3.96 -19.08 -5.61
C ALA A 103 5.06 -19.30 -6.66
N GLY A 104 6.13 -20.00 -6.27
CA GLY A 104 7.28 -20.29 -7.12
C GLY A 104 7.05 -21.39 -8.16
N LEU A 105 5.92 -22.12 -8.13
CA LEU A 105 5.65 -23.28 -8.99
C LEU A 105 5.85 -22.98 -10.48
N ARG A 106 5.32 -21.84 -10.93
CA ARG A 106 5.39 -21.45 -12.33
C ARG A 106 6.70 -20.72 -12.64
N ARG A 107 7.10 -19.82 -11.74
CA ARG A 107 8.32 -19.01 -11.85
C ARG A 107 8.84 -18.68 -10.46
N GLU A 108 10.11 -18.92 -10.22
CA GLU A 108 10.75 -18.59 -8.94
C GLU A 108 10.60 -17.10 -8.57
N ARG A 109 10.58 -16.20 -9.56
CA ARG A 109 10.44 -14.75 -9.35
C ARG A 109 9.09 -14.32 -8.77
N PHE A 110 8.08 -15.19 -8.80
CA PHE A 110 6.78 -14.90 -8.22
C PHE A 110 6.79 -15.01 -6.70
N TYR A 111 7.84 -15.59 -6.13
CA TYR A 111 8.15 -15.52 -4.72
C TYR A 111 9.25 -14.48 -4.48
N ARG A 112 9.03 -13.53 -3.55
CA ARG A 112 10.02 -12.50 -3.19
C ARG A 112 10.08 -12.24 -1.70
N GLU A 113 11.29 -12.11 -1.18
CA GLU A 113 11.54 -11.63 0.18
C GLU A 113 12.24 -10.28 0.08
N PHE A 114 11.63 -9.24 0.63
CA PHE A 114 12.16 -7.88 0.68
C PHE A 114 12.69 -7.63 2.10
N THR A 115 13.98 -7.90 2.28
CA THR A 115 14.71 -7.82 3.56
C THR A 115 15.97 -6.99 3.41
N GLY A 116 16.55 -6.51 4.53
CA GLY A 116 17.78 -5.71 4.51
C GLY A 116 17.65 -4.48 3.61
N GLU A 117 18.64 -4.23 2.73
CA GLU A 117 18.62 -3.05 1.84
C GLU A 117 17.42 -3.02 0.87
N ASP A 118 16.84 -4.19 0.57
CA ASP A 118 15.66 -4.37 -0.27
C ASP A 118 14.34 -4.23 0.50
N GLY A 119 14.38 -4.20 1.83
CA GLY A 119 13.21 -3.97 2.69
C GLY A 119 12.65 -2.55 2.60
N TYR A 120 11.56 -2.31 3.34
CA TYR A 120 10.95 -0.99 3.47
C TYR A 120 11.88 -0.02 4.19
N ARG A 121 12.08 1.19 3.62
CA ARG A 121 12.87 2.25 4.25
C ARG A 121 11.97 3.27 4.93
N GLU A 122 12.41 3.79 6.07
CA GLU A 122 11.65 4.80 6.81
C GLU A 122 11.34 6.02 5.94
N GLY A 123 10.06 6.42 5.89
CA GLY A 123 9.59 7.53 5.06
C GLY A 123 9.51 7.24 3.56
N GLU A 124 9.84 6.02 3.11
CA GLU A 124 9.72 5.63 1.71
C GLU A 124 8.24 5.61 1.29
N SER A 125 7.92 6.23 0.16
CA SER A 125 6.58 6.17 -0.42
C SER A 125 6.38 4.87 -1.19
N LYS A 126 5.12 4.44 -1.38
CA LYS A 126 4.80 3.31 -2.26
C LYS A 126 5.47 3.41 -3.62
N VAL A 127 5.42 4.58 -4.25
CA VAL A 127 5.97 4.78 -5.60
C VAL A 127 7.49 4.60 -5.61
N ALA A 128 8.18 5.12 -4.60
CA ALA A 128 9.62 4.97 -4.47
C ALA A 128 10.02 3.50 -4.25
N PHE A 129 9.32 2.80 -3.36
CA PHE A 129 9.52 1.37 -3.10
C PHE A 129 9.31 0.54 -4.38
N LEU A 130 8.17 0.71 -5.06
CA LEU A 130 7.87 -0.02 -6.30
C LEU A 130 8.89 0.27 -7.40
N ALA A 131 9.28 1.53 -7.59
CA ALA A 131 10.27 1.92 -8.59
C ALA A 131 11.63 1.26 -8.36
N ARG A 132 12.06 1.15 -7.10
CA ARG A 132 13.31 0.47 -6.72
C ARG A 132 13.31 -1.02 -7.08
N HIS A 133 12.13 -1.65 -7.05
CA HIS A 133 11.94 -3.03 -7.48
C HIS A 133 11.46 -3.16 -8.94
N GLY A 134 11.59 -2.10 -9.74
CA GLY A 134 11.28 -2.09 -11.18
C GLY A 134 9.79 -2.07 -11.52
N ALA A 135 8.90 -1.97 -10.52
CA ALA A 135 7.47 -1.77 -10.67
C ALA A 135 7.14 -0.28 -10.84
N GLY A 136 6.09 0.02 -11.61
CA GLY A 136 5.68 1.39 -11.89
C GLY A 136 4.19 1.60 -11.65
N PRO A 137 3.69 2.82 -11.86
CA PRO A 137 2.26 3.10 -11.79
C PRO A 137 1.52 2.31 -12.88
N GLY A 138 0.74 1.30 -12.49
CA GLY A 138 0.04 0.40 -13.40
C GLY A 138 -0.52 -0.82 -12.67
N PRO A 139 -0.95 -1.88 -13.37
CA PRO A 139 -1.29 -3.16 -12.74
C PRO A 139 -0.06 -3.81 -12.08
N ALA A 140 -0.25 -4.57 -11.01
CA ALA A 140 0.79 -5.35 -10.35
C ALA A 140 1.32 -6.44 -11.29
N ASP A 141 2.64 -6.44 -11.53
CA ASP A 141 3.34 -7.44 -12.32
C ASP A 141 4.15 -8.35 -11.38
N PRO A 142 3.73 -9.61 -11.18
CA PRO A 142 4.39 -10.53 -10.25
C PRO A 142 5.83 -10.88 -10.60
N GLU A 143 6.28 -10.64 -11.84
CA GLU A 143 7.69 -10.80 -12.20
C GLU A 143 8.60 -9.75 -11.55
N LYS A 144 8.02 -8.60 -11.18
CA LYS A 144 8.70 -7.47 -10.56
C LYS A 144 8.43 -7.43 -9.06
N VAL A 145 7.15 -7.25 -8.72
CA VAL A 145 6.65 -7.23 -7.33
C VAL A 145 5.39 -8.11 -7.28
N PRO A 146 5.39 -9.18 -6.48
CA PRO A 146 4.24 -10.07 -6.35
C PRO A 146 2.95 -9.36 -5.90
N TYR A 147 1.80 -9.89 -6.29
CA TYR A 147 0.50 -9.25 -6.00
C TYR A 147 0.09 -9.38 -4.53
N TYR A 148 0.31 -10.54 -3.92
CA TYR A 148 0.08 -10.72 -2.48
C TYR A 148 1.33 -10.30 -1.71
N LEU A 149 1.19 -9.30 -0.84
CA LEU A 149 2.29 -8.78 -0.05
C LEU A 149 1.98 -8.91 1.43
N LEU A 150 2.90 -9.50 2.19
CA LEU A 150 2.83 -9.60 3.63
C LEU A 150 3.83 -8.62 4.27
N LEU A 151 3.33 -7.61 4.97
CA LEU A 151 4.18 -6.76 5.81
C LEU A 151 4.44 -7.48 7.13
N VAL A 152 5.69 -7.54 7.56
CA VAL A 152 6.03 -8.09 8.88
C VAL A 152 6.78 -7.05 9.70
N GLY A 153 6.17 -6.66 10.81
CA GLY A 153 6.70 -5.64 11.69
C GLY A 153 5.62 -4.68 12.21
N ASP A 154 6.00 -3.94 13.24
CA ASP A 154 5.16 -2.95 13.91
C ASP A 154 4.82 -1.76 12.99
N PRO A 155 3.66 -1.10 13.17
CA PRO A 155 3.33 0.16 12.51
C PRO A 155 4.39 1.28 12.65
N GLU A 156 5.19 1.29 13.71
CA GLU A 156 6.32 2.21 13.86
C GLU A 156 7.44 1.92 12.84
N ALA A 157 7.74 0.63 12.59
CA ALA A 157 8.76 0.23 11.62
C ALA A 157 8.25 0.29 10.17
N ILE A 158 6.99 -0.08 9.94
CA ILE A 158 6.32 0.01 8.63
C ILE A 158 4.98 0.72 8.84
N PRO A 159 4.84 2.00 8.49
CA PRO A 159 3.62 2.77 8.72
C PRO A 159 2.37 2.21 8.05
N PHE A 160 1.20 2.38 8.69
CA PHE A 160 -0.10 2.08 8.07
C PHE A 160 -0.33 2.87 6.79
N SER A 161 0.22 4.09 6.69
CA SER A 161 0.14 4.89 5.47
C SER A 161 0.71 4.17 4.26
N PHE A 162 1.85 3.51 4.42
CA PHE A 162 2.48 2.69 3.38
C PHE A 162 1.62 1.48 3.01
N GLN A 163 1.11 0.76 4.02
CA GLN A 163 0.18 -0.37 3.82
C GLN A 163 -1.06 0.04 3.02
N TYR A 164 -1.75 1.09 3.43
CA TYR A 164 -2.95 1.57 2.74
C TYR A 164 -2.69 2.05 1.32
N GLN A 165 -1.49 2.58 1.06
CA GLN A 165 -1.12 2.97 -0.31
C GLN A 165 -0.92 1.73 -1.18
N LEU A 166 -0.21 0.71 -0.69
CA LEU A 166 0.01 -0.54 -1.42
C LEU A 166 -1.32 -1.26 -1.71
N ASP A 167 -2.23 -1.28 -0.73
CA ASP A 167 -3.54 -1.98 -0.80
C ASP A 167 -4.50 -1.41 -1.87
N VAL A 168 -4.17 -0.26 -2.46
CA VAL A 168 -4.88 0.28 -3.64
C VAL A 168 -4.69 -0.61 -4.87
N GLN A 169 -3.54 -1.26 -4.99
CA GLN A 169 -3.13 -2.01 -6.19
C GLN A 169 -2.74 -3.47 -5.89
N TYR A 170 -2.30 -3.75 -4.67
CA TYR A 170 -1.84 -5.06 -4.20
C TYR A 170 -2.80 -5.61 -3.15
N ALA A 171 -2.73 -6.91 -2.87
CA ALA A 171 -3.43 -7.50 -1.75
C ALA A 171 -2.48 -7.58 -0.55
N VAL A 172 -2.66 -6.68 0.44
CA VAL A 172 -1.69 -6.48 1.51
C VAL A 172 -2.19 -7.04 2.84
N GLY A 173 -1.43 -7.95 3.44
CA GLY A 173 -1.60 -8.41 4.83
C GLY A 173 -0.53 -7.85 5.75
N ARG A 174 -0.75 -7.93 7.07
CA ARG A 174 0.27 -7.63 8.08
C ARG A 174 0.34 -8.71 9.16
N LEU A 175 1.55 -9.06 9.59
CA LEU A 175 1.81 -9.75 10.85
C LEU A 175 2.63 -8.85 11.76
N CYS A 176 2.17 -8.71 13.00
CA CYS A 176 2.83 -7.98 14.08
C CYS A 176 2.71 -8.86 15.34
N PHE A 177 3.80 -8.97 16.10
CA PHE A 177 3.90 -9.80 17.30
C PHE A 177 4.17 -8.92 18.52
#